data_AF-A0A4E9FQQ2-F1
#
_entry.id   AF-A0A4E9FQQ2-F1
#
_cell.length_a   1.000
_cell.length_b   1.000
_cell.length_c   1.000
_cell.angle_alpha   90.00
_cell.angle_beta   90.00
_cell.angle_gamma   90.00
#
_symmetry.space_group_name_H-M   'P 1'
#
loop_
_entity.id
_entity.type
_entity.pdbx_description
1 polymer ?
#
loop_
_entity_poly.entity_id
_entity_poly.type
_entity_poly.pdbx_seq_one_letter_code
_entity_poly.pdbx_strand_id
1 'polypeptide(L)'
;MQLHEMQAVAKKSMESEDSDESLLAALSAVTCAEEFTDFIPLPAIDYKIVFSVSVAGIGILPAEFATNGTIRFHLPAEETININVTGEGKFSNLEWKYIMQIRFRVGTAESDTDRVVDGDLFEIGKRYPPIVIRINDENIRRVRIEMKFVEMLHNFLPKFEYGDITLKFKDETLQVYKALLSLHSNYMAEKLKYAEEGDIVDMGDTDANDFKELLYQIYPTKRPIWANLKSLTRAAVGFQADGIIDRITSYIVNYESMYMEQKITEAIKLELPSAIEELVYKAEQDGYWVDIIRNGLNPELEYGDAIYNYIILPAVAKAKTLPLGTPVRDQFFKEINFRNPPKNDHDDNDTVILIVNGTKLYVNKGIMKVNNDAMFGRGNKGEMIVQVSCELAEECAKINKTPLYIVEALLQHIYPWNKPIESILLRPMLLFCSAYHMENAINSIENYLIQEPPISPERFIEYFELAEKYNLENLLRRNLHRIENSCRHFALPMINHADFMKLTERTRSQILDRFCSGWGVGGMNPTKRLSRLLTIEGNEGNTTVEQDKKLSTFMEIDSQAAFGSSEEIN
;
A
#
# COMPACT_ATOMS: atom_id res chain seq x y z
N MET A 1 -7.06 -53.38 -62.07
CA MET A 1 -7.37 -53.87 -60.71
C MET A 1 -7.19 -52.69 -59.78
N GLN A 2 -8.31 -52.02 -59.49
CA GLN A 2 -8.34 -50.83 -58.65
C GLN A 2 -7.92 -51.20 -57.22
N LEU A 3 -6.98 -50.41 -56.71
CA LEU A 3 -6.86 -49.91 -55.34
C LEU A 3 -7.96 -50.42 -54.38
N HIS A 4 -7.54 -51.23 -53.41
CA HIS A 4 -8.19 -51.68 -52.16
C HIS A 4 -7.91 -53.19 -52.04
N GLU A 5 -6.98 -53.68 -51.24
CA GLU A 5 -6.44 -53.15 -49.98
C GLU A 5 -4.96 -53.55 -49.86
N MET A 6 -4.03 -52.66 -49.52
CA MET A 6 -3.97 -51.92 -48.26
C MET A 6 -4.00 -52.80 -46.99
N GLN A 7 -3.84 -54.13 -47.09
CA GLN A 7 -3.52 -54.95 -45.91
C GLN A 7 -2.02 -55.16 -45.67
N ALA A 8 -1.16 -54.86 -46.64
CA ALA A 8 0.30 -54.94 -46.41
C ALA A 8 0.88 -53.72 -45.69
N VAL A 9 0.10 -52.64 -45.56
CA VAL A 9 0.42 -51.49 -44.68
C VAL A 9 0.31 -51.88 -43.20
N ALA A 10 -0.32 -53.02 -42.87
CA ALA A 10 -0.35 -53.60 -41.53
C ALA A 10 1.01 -54.19 -41.06
N LYS A 11 2.11 -53.96 -41.78
CA LYS A 11 3.40 -54.58 -41.45
C LYS A 11 4.58 -53.62 -41.26
N LYS A 12 4.34 -52.30 -41.20
CA LYS A 12 5.45 -51.33 -41.05
C LYS A 12 5.23 -50.15 -40.10
N SER A 13 4.18 -50.17 -39.27
CA SER A 13 4.23 -49.52 -37.95
C SER A 13 5.06 -50.45 -37.05
N MET A 14 6.31 -50.11 -36.75
CA MET A 14 6.61 -49.34 -35.53
C MET A 14 6.16 -50.12 -34.28
N GLU A 15 6.94 -51.14 -33.94
CA GLU A 15 7.00 -51.68 -32.58
C GLU A 15 8.48 -51.57 -32.16
N SER A 16 8.71 -51.00 -30.96
CA SER A 16 10.00 -50.75 -30.29
C SER A 16 10.84 -49.56 -30.77
N GLU A 17 10.64 -48.39 -30.14
CA GLU A 17 11.70 -47.51 -29.55
C GLU A 17 11.19 -46.16 -28.98
N ASP A 18 9.88 -45.86 -29.01
CA ASP A 18 9.31 -44.62 -28.38
C ASP A 18 8.83 -44.78 -26.91
N SER A 19 9.38 -45.71 -26.12
CA SER A 19 8.87 -45.92 -24.75
C SER A 19 9.28 -44.84 -23.75
N ASP A 20 10.41 -44.16 -23.93
CA ASP A 20 10.93 -43.26 -22.88
C ASP A 20 10.40 -41.82 -22.99
N GLU A 21 10.22 -41.29 -24.21
CA GLU A 21 9.61 -39.96 -24.41
C GLU A 21 8.11 -39.98 -24.12
N SER A 22 7.42 -41.09 -24.43
CA SER A 22 6.02 -41.30 -24.08
C SER A 22 5.80 -41.30 -22.56
N LEU A 23 6.71 -41.95 -21.80
CA LEU A 23 6.61 -42.04 -20.35
C LEU A 23 6.95 -40.70 -19.67
N LEU A 24 7.94 -39.96 -20.20
CA LEU A 24 8.25 -38.59 -19.73
C LEU A 24 7.15 -37.58 -20.08
N ALA A 25 6.55 -37.67 -21.27
CA ALA A 25 5.39 -36.86 -21.64
C ALA A 25 4.16 -37.21 -20.81
N ALA A 26 3.94 -38.50 -20.52
CA ALA A 26 2.88 -38.96 -19.63
C ALA A 26 3.13 -38.48 -18.19
N LEU A 27 4.36 -38.57 -17.67
CA LEU A 27 4.69 -38.07 -16.33
C LEU A 27 4.58 -36.55 -16.23
N SER A 28 4.99 -35.80 -17.25
CA SER A 28 4.84 -34.33 -17.32
C SER A 28 3.38 -33.89 -17.40
N ALA A 29 2.55 -34.60 -18.17
CA ALA A 29 1.13 -34.31 -18.29
C ALA A 29 0.33 -34.76 -17.05
N VAL A 30 0.68 -35.90 -16.44
CA VAL A 30 0.01 -36.45 -15.25
C VAL A 30 0.37 -35.67 -13.99
N THR A 31 1.63 -35.27 -13.80
CA THR A 31 2.02 -34.42 -12.65
C THR A 31 1.36 -33.05 -12.71
N CYS A 32 1.22 -32.45 -13.90
CA CYS A 32 0.63 -31.12 -14.01
C CYS A 32 -0.91 -31.12 -13.93
N ALA A 33 -1.59 -32.20 -14.35
CA ALA A 33 -3.05 -32.24 -14.39
C ALA A 33 -3.68 -32.81 -13.10
N GLU A 34 -3.01 -33.73 -12.39
CA GLU A 34 -3.61 -34.41 -11.24
C GLU A 34 -3.14 -33.88 -9.87
N GLU A 35 -1.88 -33.42 -9.72
CA GLU A 35 -1.38 -33.00 -8.39
C GLU A 35 -1.81 -31.59 -7.96
N PHE A 36 -2.31 -30.75 -8.87
CA PHE A 36 -2.81 -29.41 -8.51
C PHE A 36 -4.33 -29.28 -8.62
N THR A 37 -5.06 -30.37 -8.33
CA THR A 37 -6.49 -30.30 -8.04
C THR A 37 -6.79 -29.42 -6.81
N ASP A 38 -5.80 -29.22 -5.94
CA ASP A 38 -5.85 -28.29 -4.81
C ASP A 38 -5.22 -26.92 -5.11
N PHE A 39 -5.43 -26.38 -6.32
CA PHE A 39 -5.32 -24.93 -6.49
C PHE A 39 -6.35 -24.28 -5.56
N ILE A 40 -5.90 -23.79 -4.40
CA ILE A 40 -6.73 -23.02 -3.49
C ILE A 40 -7.10 -21.74 -4.24
N PRO A 41 -8.35 -21.59 -4.71
CA PRO A 41 -8.78 -20.34 -5.33
C PRO A 41 -8.57 -19.21 -4.31
N LEU A 42 -8.17 -18.03 -4.78
CA LEU A 42 -8.37 -16.81 -3.99
C LEU A 42 -9.83 -16.86 -3.50
N PRO A 43 -10.09 -16.90 -2.19
CA PRO A 43 -11.34 -17.41 -1.66
C PRO A 43 -12.55 -16.61 -2.14
N ALA A 44 -13.56 -17.37 -2.57
CA ALA A 44 -14.99 -17.20 -2.35
C ALA A 44 -15.55 -15.83 -1.87
N ILE A 45 -16.39 -15.26 -2.75
CA ILE A 45 -17.68 -14.55 -2.54
C ILE A 45 -17.72 -13.20 -1.80
N ASP A 46 -16.71 -12.73 -1.06
CA ASP A 46 -16.75 -11.35 -0.52
C ASP A 46 -15.59 -10.43 -0.92
N TYR A 47 -15.36 -10.32 -2.23
CA TYR A 47 -14.48 -9.28 -2.75
C TYR A 47 -14.99 -7.90 -2.31
N LYS A 48 -14.18 -7.17 -1.53
CA LYS A 48 -14.46 -5.76 -1.18
C LYS A 48 -14.43 -4.85 -2.40
N ILE A 49 -13.76 -5.26 -3.49
CA ILE A 49 -13.54 -4.51 -4.72
C ILE A 49 -14.09 -5.30 -5.92
N VAL A 50 -14.91 -4.66 -6.75
CA VAL A 50 -15.39 -5.19 -8.02
C VAL A 50 -14.50 -4.65 -9.12
N PHE A 51 -13.91 -5.54 -9.93
CA PHE A 51 -13.21 -5.11 -11.15
C PHE A 51 -14.20 -5.03 -12.31
N SER A 52 -14.16 -3.90 -13.00
CA SER A 52 -15.03 -3.61 -14.14
C SER A 52 -14.17 -3.35 -15.37
N VAL A 53 -14.58 -3.96 -16.49
CA VAL A 53 -13.94 -3.76 -17.78
C VAL A 53 -14.92 -3.10 -18.73
N SER A 54 -14.61 -1.86 -19.12
CA SER A 54 -15.41 -1.11 -20.07
C SER A 54 -14.76 -1.12 -21.43
N VAL A 55 -15.56 -1.31 -22.47
CA VAL A 55 -15.12 -1.38 -23.85
C VAL A 55 -15.74 -0.22 -24.63
N ALA A 56 -14.90 0.61 -25.26
CA ALA A 56 -15.37 1.76 -26.04
C ALA A 56 -16.33 1.29 -27.15
N GLY A 57 -17.45 2.02 -27.32
CA GLY A 57 -18.50 1.67 -28.28
C GLY A 57 -19.47 0.58 -27.82
N ILE A 58 -19.13 -0.22 -26.80
CA ILE A 58 -19.90 -1.39 -26.37
C ILE A 58 -20.46 -1.25 -24.94
N GLY A 59 -19.72 -0.62 -24.03
CA GLY A 59 -20.10 -0.48 -22.62
C GLY A 59 -19.34 -1.46 -21.69
N ILE A 60 -19.91 -1.75 -20.52
CA ILE A 60 -19.32 -2.72 -19.58
C ILE A 60 -19.56 -4.13 -20.12
N LEU A 61 -18.49 -4.88 -20.39
CA LEU A 61 -18.63 -6.29 -20.73
C LEU A 61 -18.76 -7.13 -19.45
N PRO A 62 -19.75 -8.03 -19.36
CA PRO A 62 -19.77 -9.03 -18.30
C PRO A 62 -18.55 -9.91 -18.45
N ALA A 63 -17.76 -10.00 -17.39
CA ALA A 63 -16.53 -10.75 -17.36
C ALA A 63 -16.74 -12.11 -16.68
N GLU A 64 -16.10 -13.16 -17.18
CA GLU A 64 -16.06 -14.44 -16.48
C GLU A 64 -14.86 -14.45 -15.54
N PHE A 65 -15.11 -14.33 -14.24
CA PHE A 65 -14.09 -14.63 -13.23
C PHE A 65 -13.92 -16.15 -13.15
N ALA A 66 -12.75 -16.63 -13.53
CA ALA A 66 -12.37 -18.01 -13.25
C ALA A 66 -11.95 -18.17 -11.79
N THR A 67 -12.01 -19.40 -11.29
CA THR A 67 -11.62 -19.77 -9.93
C THR A 67 -10.16 -19.40 -9.60
N ASN A 68 -9.32 -19.29 -10.61
CA ASN A 68 -7.92 -18.89 -10.47
C ASN A 68 -7.68 -17.37 -10.41
N GLY A 69 -8.74 -16.55 -10.35
CA GLY A 69 -8.62 -15.08 -10.33
C GLY A 69 -8.37 -14.46 -11.71
N THR A 70 -8.43 -15.25 -12.78
CA THR A 70 -8.35 -14.73 -14.15
C THR A 70 -9.70 -14.20 -14.61
N ILE A 71 -9.66 -13.19 -15.47
CA ILE A 71 -10.84 -12.58 -16.06
C ILE A 71 -10.75 -12.74 -17.58
N ARG A 72 -11.73 -13.43 -18.18
CA ARG A 72 -11.77 -13.69 -19.64
C ARG A 72 -12.83 -12.84 -20.32
N PHE A 73 -12.50 -12.31 -21.50
CA PHE A 73 -13.40 -11.53 -22.34
C PHE A 73 -13.33 -11.99 -23.81
N HIS A 74 -14.49 -11.99 -24.46
CA HIS A 74 -14.61 -12.17 -25.89
C HIS A 74 -14.83 -10.81 -26.53
N LEU A 75 -14.02 -10.47 -27.54
CA LEU A 75 -14.12 -9.19 -28.22
C LEU A 75 -15.05 -9.33 -29.43
N PRO A 76 -15.92 -8.35 -29.71
CA PRO A 76 -16.65 -8.31 -30.96
C PRO A 76 -15.69 -8.05 -32.14
N ALA A 77 -16.08 -8.52 -33.32
CA ALA A 77 -15.17 -8.72 -34.44
C ALA A 77 -14.77 -7.46 -35.23
N GLU A 78 -15.31 -6.27 -34.97
CA GLU A 78 -15.36 -5.22 -36.01
C GLU A 78 -14.78 -3.83 -35.74
N GLU A 79 -14.14 -3.51 -34.60
CA GLU A 79 -13.51 -2.17 -34.44
C GLU A 79 -12.23 -2.17 -33.60
N THR A 80 -11.43 -1.09 -33.75
CA THR A 80 -10.37 -0.75 -32.77
C THR A 80 -11.00 -0.52 -31.41
N ILE A 81 -10.83 -1.51 -30.55
CA ILE A 81 -11.45 -1.54 -29.24
C ILE A 81 -10.48 -0.98 -28.19
N ASN A 82 -10.87 0.11 -27.53
CA ASN A 82 -10.25 0.55 -26.28
C ASN A 82 -10.92 -0.16 -25.11
N ILE A 83 -10.13 -0.83 -24.28
CA ILE A 83 -10.58 -1.52 -23.07
C ILE A 83 -10.01 -0.77 -21.87
N ASN A 84 -10.87 -0.35 -20.94
CA ASN A 84 -10.42 0.19 -19.66
C ASN A 84 -10.65 -0.84 -18.56
N VAL A 85 -9.61 -1.15 -17.81
CA VAL A 85 -9.69 -1.95 -16.58
C VAL A 85 -9.75 -0.99 -15.40
N THR A 86 -10.82 -1.09 -14.64
CA THR A 86 -11.11 -0.29 -13.44
C THR A 86 -11.44 -1.19 -12.27
N GLY A 87 -11.33 -0.67 -11.05
CA GLY A 87 -11.92 -1.29 -9.87
C GLY A 87 -12.79 -0.28 -9.12
N GLU A 88 -13.81 -0.78 -8.44
CA GLU A 88 -14.69 -0.01 -7.58
C GLU A 88 -14.85 -0.73 -6.24
N GLY A 89 -14.81 0.02 -5.13
CA GLY A 89 -15.08 -0.56 -3.82
C GLY A 89 -16.57 -0.77 -3.61
N LYS A 90 -16.99 -1.94 -3.12
CA LYS A 90 -18.38 -2.21 -2.68
C LYS A 90 -18.86 -1.22 -1.61
N PHE A 91 -17.93 -0.64 -0.86
CA PHE A 91 -18.20 0.30 0.22
C PHE A 91 -17.63 1.68 -0.13
N SER A 92 -18.48 2.71 -0.08
CA SER A 92 -18.10 4.09 -0.41
C SER A 92 -17.04 4.67 0.54
N ASN A 93 -17.04 4.24 1.81
CA ASN A 93 -16.10 4.66 2.85
C ASN A 93 -14.80 3.84 2.88
N LEU A 94 -14.53 2.98 1.90
CA LEU A 94 -13.29 2.23 1.80
C LEU A 94 -12.26 3.03 0.99
N GLU A 95 -11.09 3.31 1.57
CA GLU A 95 -9.88 3.61 0.80
C GLU A 95 -9.19 2.29 0.45
N TRP A 96 -8.88 2.09 -0.82
CA TRP A 96 -8.27 0.85 -1.27
C TRP A 96 -7.28 1.06 -2.40
N LYS A 97 -6.31 0.15 -2.44
CA LYS A 97 -5.25 0.11 -3.42
C LYS A 97 -4.71 -1.31 -3.53
N TYR A 98 -4.38 -1.73 -4.74
CA TYR A 98 -3.76 -3.01 -5.03
C TYR A 98 -2.52 -2.80 -5.88
N ILE A 99 -1.47 -3.53 -5.52
CA ILE A 99 -0.34 -3.77 -6.41
C ILE A 99 -0.50 -5.19 -6.93
N MET A 100 -0.59 -5.33 -8.24
CA MET A 100 -0.97 -6.58 -8.89
C MET A 100 -0.07 -6.85 -10.08
N GLN A 101 0.39 -8.08 -10.18
CA GLN A 101 1.03 -8.60 -11.38
C GLN A 101 -0.08 -8.98 -12.36
N ILE A 102 -0.05 -8.37 -13.55
CA ILE A 102 -1.08 -8.59 -14.57
C ILE A 102 -0.41 -9.11 -15.83
N ARG A 103 -0.97 -10.18 -16.40
CA ARG A 103 -0.64 -10.70 -17.73
C ARG A 103 -1.82 -10.52 -18.66
N PHE A 104 -1.53 -10.10 -19.88
CA PHE A 104 -2.50 -9.99 -20.97
C PHE A 104 -2.22 -11.10 -21.97
N ARG A 105 -3.23 -11.95 -22.17
CA ARG A 105 -3.20 -12.99 -23.19
C ARG A 105 -4.18 -12.67 -24.30
N VAL A 106 -3.80 -12.97 -25.53
CA VAL A 106 -4.62 -12.80 -26.71
C VAL A 106 -4.82 -14.13 -27.43
N GLY A 107 -6.01 -14.33 -27.97
CA GLY A 107 -6.36 -15.48 -28.80
C GLY A 107 -6.91 -15.02 -30.15
N THR A 108 -6.58 -15.75 -31.22
CA THR A 108 -7.09 -15.52 -32.56
C THR A 108 -8.26 -16.47 -32.87
N ALA A 109 -8.92 -16.27 -34.02
CA ALA A 109 -9.92 -17.23 -34.51
C ALA A 109 -9.30 -18.60 -34.89
N GLU A 110 -8.04 -18.60 -35.28
CA GLU A 110 -7.33 -19.78 -35.81
C GLU A 110 -6.64 -20.63 -34.73
N SER A 111 -6.47 -20.08 -33.52
CA SER A 111 -5.82 -20.76 -32.40
C SER A 111 -6.81 -20.95 -31.25
N ASP A 112 -6.88 -22.16 -30.70
CA ASP A 112 -7.64 -22.46 -29.48
C ASP A 112 -6.91 -22.01 -28.20
N THR A 113 -5.64 -21.64 -28.31
CA THR A 113 -4.80 -21.24 -27.16
C THR A 113 -4.61 -19.74 -27.10
N ASP A 114 -4.74 -19.15 -25.91
CA ASP A 114 -4.42 -17.73 -25.70
C ASP A 114 -2.91 -17.60 -25.38
N ARG A 115 -2.21 -16.67 -26.01
CA ARG A 115 -0.76 -16.42 -25.80
C ARG A 115 -0.52 -15.18 -24.96
N VAL A 116 0.42 -15.21 -24.02
CA VAL A 116 0.85 -14.00 -23.27
C VAL A 116 1.56 -13.07 -24.24
N VAL A 117 1.07 -11.85 -24.38
CA VAL A 117 1.66 -10.82 -25.26
C VAL A 117 2.15 -9.59 -24.50
N ASP A 118 1.69 -9.43 -23.27
CA ASP A 118 2.11 -8.34 -22.40
C ASP A 118 1.93 -8.72 -20.93
N GLY A 119 2.69 -8.07 -20.05
CA GLY A 119 2.56 -8.22 -18.61
C GLY A 119 3.46 -7.27 -17.84
N ASP A 120 3.01 -6.85 -16.66
CA ASP A 120 3.75 -5.91 -15.82
C ASP A 120 3.21 -5.94 -14.38
N LEU A 121 3.86 -5.18 -13.50
CA LEU A 121 3.34 -4.85 -12.17
C LEU A 121 2.53 -3.56 -12.25
N PHE A 122 1.26 -3.59 -11.85
CA PHE A 122 0.35 -2.44 -11.92
C PHE A 122 -0.11 -2.01 -10.54
N GLU A 123 -0.38 -0.71 -10.39
CA GLU A 123 -1.05 -0.13 -9.23
C GLU A 123 -2.46 0.30 -9.65
N ILE A 124 -3.47 -0.26 -8.99
CA ILE A 124 -4.89 0.04 -9.21
C ILE A 124 -5.49 0.44 -7.86
N GLY A 125 -6.36 1.43 -7.82
CA GLY A 125 -6.98 1.86 -6.58
C GLY A 125 -8.09 2.87 -6.80
N LYS A 126 -8.78 3.22 -5.71
CA LYS A 126 -9.91 4.17 -5.72
C LYS A 126 -9.59 5.51 -6.41
N ARG A 127 -8.34 5.95 -6.29
CA ARG A 127 -7.87 7.28 -6.71
C ARG A 127 -6.82 7.19 -7.81
N TYR A 128 -6.75 6.04 -8.49
CA TYR A 128 -5.79 5.80 -9.57
C TYR A 128 -6.52 5.77 -10.90
N PRO A 129 -5.88 6.27 -11.98
CA PRO A 129 -6.45 6.16 -13.31
C PRO A 129 -6.56 4.70 -13.77
N PRO A 130 -7.48 4.40 -14.71
CA PRO A 130 -7.64 3.06 -15.27
C PRO A 130 -6.41 2.59 -16.06
N ILE A 131 -6.28 1.27 -16.21
CA ILE A 131 -5.40 0.68 -17.23
C ILE A 131 -6.15 0.73 -18.56
N VAL A 132 -5.58 1.36 -19.57
CA VAL A 132 -6.18 1.56 -20.90
C VAL A 132 -5.46 0.66 -21.89
N ILE A 133 -6.13 -0.40 -22.35
CA ILE A 133 -5.60 -1.36 -23.32
C ILE A 133 -6.17 -1.02 -24.70
N ARG A 134 -5.31 -0.86 -25.69
CA ARG A 134 -5.67 -0.65 -27.09
C ARG A 134 -5.33 -1.89 -27.90
N ILE A 135 -6.29 -2.41 -28.65
CA ILE A 135 -6.06 -3.52 -29.57
C ILE A 135 -5.72 -2.93 -30.93
N ASN A 136 -4.53 -3.26 -31.44
CA ASN A 136 -4.02 -2.75 -32.71
C ASN A 136 -3.90 -3.84 -33.80
N ASP A 137 -4.48 -5.00 -33.55
CA ASP A 137 -4.43 -6.15 -34.43
C ASP A 137 -5.83 -6.74 -34.59
N GLU A 138 -6.35 -6.68 -35.81
CA GLU A 138 -7.72 -7.11 -36.16
C GLU A 138 -7.93 -8.62 -36.01
N ASN A 139 -6.84 -9.40 -35.98
CA ASN A 139 -6.90 -10.85 -35.81
C ASN A 139 -7.13 -11.28 -34.35
N ILE A 140 -6.97 -10.37 -33.38
CA ILE A 140 -7.24 -10.63 -31.97
C ILE A 140 -8.77 -10.73 -31.78
N ARG A 141 -9.23 -11.91 -31.36
CA ARG A 141 -10.66 -12.19 -31.10
C ARG A 141 -10.98 -12.38 -29.62
N ARG A 142 -9.98 -12.73 -28.80
CA ARG A 142 -10.13 -12.97 -27.36
C ARG A 142 -9.04 -12.26 -26.59
N VAL A 143 -9.39 -11.68 -25.46
CA VAL A 143 -8.44 -11.11 -24.49
C VAL A 143 -8.71 -11.72 -23.12
N ARG A 144 -7.67 -12.25 -22.50
CA ARG A 144 -7.71 -12.76 -21.13
C ARG A 144 -6.74 -11.96 -20.27
N ILE A 145 -7.22 -11.53 -19.12
CA ILE A 145 -6.45 -10.79 -18.14
C ILE A 145 -6.24 -11.72 -16.94
N GLU A 146 -5.00 -12.06 -16.67
CA GLU A 146 -4.62 -12.90 -15.54
C GLU A 146 -3.99 -12.01 -14.46
N MET A 147 -4.43 -12.16 -13.21
CA MET A 147 -4.06 -11.25 -12.13
C MET A 147 -3.57 -12.01 -10.90
N LYS A 148 -2.45 -11.57 -10.33
CA LYS A 148 -1.96 -12.02 -9.02
C LYS A 148 -1.73 -10.81 -8.11
N PHE A 149 -2.26 -10.86 -6.89
CA PHE A 149 -2.04 -9.80 -5.90
C PHE A 149 -0.62 -9.89 -5.35
N VAL A 150 0.05 -8.74 -5.28
CA VAL A 150 1.36 -8.56 -4.65
C VAL A 150 1.19 -7.80 -3.34
N GLU A 151 0.36 -6.75 -3.32
CA GLU A 151 0.01 -6.01 -2.11
C GLU A 151 -1.47 -5.58 -2.14
N MET A 152 -2.09 -5.57 -0.96
CA MET A 152 -3.46 -5.14 -0.75
C MET A 152 -3.58 -4.14 0.39
N LEU A 153 -4.20 -3.00 0.08
CA LEU A 153 -4.62 -2.01 1.06
C LEU A 153 -6.14 -1.97 1.10
N HIS A 154 -6.70 -2.27 2.27
CA HIS A 154 -8.08 -1.99 2.62
C HIS A 154 -8.09 -1.15 3.89
N ASN A 155 -8.52 0.11 3.80
CA ASN A 155 -8.65 0.98 4.95
C ASN A 155 -10.07 1.55 5.00
N PHE A 156 -10.92 0.94 5.81
CA PHE A 156 -12.24 1.47 6.08
C PHE A 156 -12.09 2.75 6.90
N LEU A 157 -12.66 3.84 6.37
CA LEU A 157 -12.67 5.10 7.08
C LEU A 157 -13.62 5.00 8.28
N PRO A 158 -13.22 5.54 9.45
CA PRO A 158 -14.03 5.49 10.65
C PRO A 158 -15.38 6.17 10.41
N LYS A 159 -16.43 5.57 10.98
CA LYS A 159 -17.78 6.15 11.01
C LYS A 159 -17.98 7.15 12.15
N PHE A 160 -16.98 7.27 13.04
CA PHE A 160 -17.03 8.12 14.24
C PHE A 160 -18.18 7.75 15.19
N GLU A 161 -18.36 6.44 15.40
CA GLU A 161 -19.34 5.85 16.33
C GLU A 161 -18.76 5.61 17.74
N TYR A 162 -17.47 5.85 17.94
CA TYR A 162 -16.74 5.64 19.20
C TYR A 162 -15.87 6.85 19.52
N GLY A 163 -15.90 7.29 20.78
CA GLY A 163 -15.14 8.42 21.30
C GLY A 163 -15.38 8.62 22.79
N ASP A 164 -14.67 9.59 23.38
CA ASP A 164 -14.92 10.04 24.76
C ASP A 164 -15.91 11.21 24.82
N ILE A 165 -16.09 11.96 23.72
CA ILE A 165 -17.06 13.05 23.59
C ILE A 165 -17.86 12.94 22.29
N THR A 166 -19.02 13.59 22.26
CA THR A 166 -19.85 13.73 21.06
C THR A 166 -19.82 15.17 20.56
N LEU A 167 -19.38 15.37 19.32
CA LEU A 167 -19.48 16.65 18.63
C LEU A 167 -20.80 16.73 17.88
N LYS A 168 -21.60 17.76 18.15
CA LYS A 168 -22.88 18.00 17.50
C LYS A 168 -22.73 19.07 16.43
N PHE A 169 -22.90 18.67 15.17
CA PHE A 169 -22.98 19.55 14.02
C PHE A 169 -24.44 19.78 13.64
N LYS A 170 -24.67 20.61 12.61
CA LYS A 170 -26.00 20.93 12.12
C LYS A 170 -26.83 19.71 11.71
N ASP A 171 -26.21 18.80 10.94
CA ASP A 171 -26.92 17.69 10.28
C ASP A 171 -26.61 16.31 10.88
N GLU A 172 -25.56 16.18 11.70
CA GLU A 172 -25.14 14.90 12.29
C GLU A 172 -24.29 15.09 13.56
N THR A 173 -24.04 13.99 14.27
CA THR A 173 -23.15 13.93 15.44
C THR A 173 -21.96 13.00 15.17
N LEU A 174 -20.79 13.36 15.68
CA LEU A 174 -19.56 12.56 15.55
C LEU A 174 -18.99 12.25 16.92
N GLN A 175 -18.76 10.98 17.25
CA GLN A 175 -18.04 10.59 18.45
C GLN A 175 -16.54 10.57 18.17
N VAL A 176 -15.76 11.24 19.03
CA VAL A 176 -14.33 11.47 18.83
C VAL A 176 -13.57 11.40 20.15
N TYR A 177 -12.24 11.28 20.08
CA TYR A 177 -11.38 11.40 21.24
C TYR A 177 -10.87 12.84 21.39
N LYS A 178 -11.30 13.52 22.45
CA LYS A 178 -10.91 14.91 22.79
C LYS A 178 -9.40 15.10 22.77
N ALA A 179 -8.68 14.23 23.49
CA ALA A 179 -7.22 14.32 23.62
C ALA A 179 -6.49 14.25 22.27
N LEU A 180 -7.09 13.54 21.29
CA LEU A 180 -6.54 13.45 19.94
C LEU A 180 -6.76 14.75 19.16
N LEU A 181 -7.90 15.40 19.33
CA LEU A 181 -8.18 16.70 18.71
C LEU A 181 -7.32 17.82 19.29
N SER A 182 -7.19 17.88 20.62
CA SER A 182 -6.35 18.85 21.32
C SER A 182 -4.90 18.83 20.82
N LEU A 183 -4.38 17.63 20.51
CA LEU A 183 -3.02 17.44 20.00
C LEU A 183 -2.78 18.13 18.64
N HIS A 184 -3.82 18.24 17.80
CA HIS A 184 -3.73 18.79 16.46
C HIS A 184 -4.19 20.24 16.34
N SER A 185 -4.90 20.76 17.34
CA SER A 185 -5.47 22.12 17.33
C SER A 185 -5.55 22.70 18.75
N ASN A 186 -4.82 23.78 18.99
CA ASN A 186 -4.92 24.55 20.24
C ASN A 186 -6.32 25.15 20.42
N TYR A 187 -6.98 25.53 19.31
CA TYR A 187 -8.35 26.00 19.34
C TYR A 187 -9.31 24.91 19.86
N MET A 188 -9.16 23.68 19.38
CA MET A 188 -9.97 22.55 19.87
C MET A 188 -9.63 22.20 21.31
N ALA A 189 -8.36 22.28 21.71
CA ALA A 189 -7.95 22.09 23.11
C ALA A 189 -8.66 23.06 24.06
N GLU A 190 -8.72 24.35 23.71
CA GLU A 190 -9.42 25.35 24.54
C GLU A 190 -10.95 25.19 24.47
N LYS A 191 -11.51 24.96 23.27
CA LYS A 191 -12.97 24.76 23.10
C LYS A 191 -13.48 23.53 23.87
N LEU A 192 -12.67 22.48 23.97
CA LEU A 192 -13.03 21.23 24.63
C LEU A 192 -12.55 21.15 26.08
N LYS A 193 -11.84 22.16 26.59
CA LYS A 193 -11.16 22.15 27.90
C LYS A 193 -12.01 21.59 29.04
N TYR A 194 -13.25 22.08 29.16
CA TYR A 194 -14.20 21.70 30.20
C TYR A 194 -15.12 20.53 29.85
N ALA A 195 -15.03 19.97 28.64
CA ALA A 195 -15.81 18.81 28.26
C ALA A 195 -15.29 17.56 28.99
N GLU A 196 -16.19 16.86 29.67
CA GLU A 196 -15.98 15.58 30.36
C GLU A 196 -16.38 14.40 29.46
N GLU A 197 -16.03 13.18 29.88
CA GLU A 197 -16.41 11.97 29.13
C GLU A 197 -17.95 11.84 29.05
N GLY A 198 -18.46 11.64 27.84
CA GLY A 198 -19.89 11.56 27.53
C GLY A 198 -20.56 12.88 27.17
N ASP A 199 -19.85 14.01 27.28
CA ASP A 199 -20.41 15.31 26.95
C ASP A 199 -20.75 15.48 25.46
N ILE A 200 -21.77 16.30 25.20
CA ILE A 200 -22.16 16.73 23.86
C ILE A 200 -21.73 18.19 23.67
N VAL A 201 -20.79 18.42 22.75
CA VAL A 201 -20.26 19.75 22.44
C VAL A 201 -20.85 20.27 21.14
N ASP A 202 -21.47 21.45 21.19
CA ASP A 202 -22.04 22.11 20.02
C ASP A 202 -20.95 22.75 19.13
N MET A 203 -20.96 22.34 17.85
CA MET A 203 -20.05 22.80 16.80
C MET A 203 -20.71 23.84 15.87
N GLY A 204 -21.93 24.27 16.19
CA GLY A 204 -22.69 25.27 15.43
C GLY A 204 -23.11 24.79 14.04
N ASP A 205 -23.25 25.74 13.12
CA ASP A 205 -23.71 25.49 11.73
C ASP A 205 -22.62 24.89 10.81
N THR A 206 -21.53 24.36 11.37
CA THR A 206 -20.42 23.84 10.58
C THR A 206 -20.82 22.56 9.84
N ASP A 207 -20.37 22.41 8.59
CA ASP A 207 -20.56 21.18 7.81
C ASP A 207 -19.71 20.04 8.38
N ALA A 208 -20.37 18.96 8.77
CA ALA A 208 -19.72 17.79 9.33
C ALA A 208 -18.86 17.03 8.32
N ASN A 209 -19.15 17.09 7.02
CA ASN A 209 -18.36 16.42 5.99
C ASN A 209 -16.97 17.05 5.85
N ASP A 210 -16.89 18.37 5.92
CA ASP A 210 -15.59 19.06 5.92
C ASP A 210 -14.79 18.66 7.16
N PHE A 211 -15.43 18.59 8.33
CA PHE A 211 -14.77 18.17 9.56
C PHE A 211 -14.35 16.68 9.53
N LYS A 212 -15.11 15.79 8.89
CA LYS A 212 -14.72 14.39 8.70
C LYS A 212 -13.41 14.25 7.93
N GLU A 213 -13.18 15.09 6.91
CA GLU A 213 -11.90 15.11 6.19
C GLU A 213 -10.73 15.43 7.13
N LEU A 214 -10.91 16.40 8.02
CA LEU A 214 -9.95 16.72 9.06
C LEU A 214 -9.70 15.53 9.99
N LEU A 215 -10.77 14.89 10.47
CA LEU A 215 -10.68 13.71 11.32
C LEU A 215 -9.96 12.55 10.64
N TYR A 216 -10.17 12.32 9.33
CA TYR A 216 -9.45 11.27 8.59
C TYR A 216 -7.94 11.49 8.53
N GLN A 217 -7.47 12.75 8.64
CA GLN A 217 -6.03 13.05 8.72
C GLN A 217 -5.46 12.99 10.14
N ILE A 218 -6.32 13.06 11.15
CA ILE A 218 -5.97 12.96 12.58
C ILE A 218 -5.93 11.50 13.04
N TYR A 219 -6.94 10.71 12.67
CA TYR A 219 -6.97 9.28 12.92
C TYR A 219 -5.96 8.56 12.00
N PRO A 220 -5.44 7.37 12.37
CA PRO A 220 -4.47 6.62 11.59
C PRO A 220 -5.12 5.92 10.39
N THR A 221 -5.79 6.71 9.54
CA THR A 221 -6.30 6.26 8.26
C THR A 221 -5.20 6.34 7.20
N LYS A 222 -5.42 5.68 6.07
CA LYS A 222 -4.57 5.77 4.88
C LYS A 222 -5.18 6.71 3.83
N ARG A 223 -6.11 7.59 4.25
CA ARG A 223 -6.71 8.59 3.36
C ARG A 223 -5.66 9.62 2.93
N PRO A 224 -5.35 9.74 1.62
CA PRO A 224 -4.36 10.71 1.16
C PRO A 224 -4.78 12.15 1.47
N ILE A 225 -3.83 13.04 1.73
CA ILE A 225 -4.11 14.44 2.07
C ILE A 225 -4.86 15.20 0.94
N TRP A 226 -4.63 14.81 -0.30
CA TRP A 226 -5.26 15.38 -1.49
C TRP A 226 -6.63 14.77 -1.81
N ALA A 227 -7.12 13.82 -0.99
CA ALA A 227 -8.35 13.09 -1.23
C ALA A 227 -9.58 13.98 -1.46
N ASN A 228 -9.70 15.02 -0.64
CA ASN A 228 -10.64 16.13 -0.78
C ASN A 228 -9.95 17.39 -0.22
N LEU A 229 -8.93 17.85 -0.93
CA LEU A 229 -8.04 18.92 -0.49
C LEU A 229 -8.80 20.20 -0.08
N LYS A 230 -9.88 20.54 -0.81
CA LYS A 230 -10.69 21.73 -0.57
C LYS A 230 -11.43 21.67 0.78
N SER A 231 -12.19 20.61 1.02
CA SER A 231 -12.91 20.40 2.28
C SER A 231 -11.94 20.28 3.47
N LEU A 232 -10.85 19.52 3.28
CA LEU A 232 -9.82 19.37 4.29
C LEU A 232 -9.21 20.73 4.67
N THR A 233 -8.84 21.55 3.68
CA THR A 233 -8.19 22.84 3.96
C THR A 233 -9.15 23.80 4.65
N ARG A 234 -10.42 23.85 4.21
CA ARG A 234 -11.44 24.68 4.87
C ARG A 234 -11.62 24.30 6.34
N ALA A 235 -11.71 23.00 6.64
CA ALA A 235 -11.82 22.53 8.02
C ALA A 235 -10.54 22.79 8.81
N ALA A 236 -9.36 22.51 8.26
CA ALA A 236 -8.09 22.72 8.95
C ALA A 236 -7.88 24.19 9.32
N VAL A 237 -8.16 25.12 8.39
CA VAL A 237 -8.09 26.57 8.65
C VAL A 237 -9.19 27.01 9.63
N GLY A 238 -10.45 26.60 9.41
CA GLY A 238 -11.58 26.98 10.24
C GLY A 238 -11.47 26.54 11.71
N PHE A 239 -10.85 25.39 11.96
CA PHE A 239 -10.61 24.83 13.29
C PHE A 239 -9.17 25.04 13.79
N GLN A 240 -8.36 25.85 13.11
CA GLN A 240 -6.96 26.14 13.46
C GLN A 240 -6.17 24.87 13.78
N ALA A 241 -6.32 23.85 12.93
CA ALA A 241 -5.61 22.58 13.06
C ALA A 241 -4.20 22.71 12.46
N ASP A 242 -3.34 23.47 13.14
CA ASP A 242 -2.00 23.86 12.68
C ASP A 242 -1.16 22.66 12.21
N GLY A 243 -1.21 21.53 12.93
CA GLY A 243 -0.50 20.33 12.54
C GLY A 243 -0.96 19.72 11.21
N ILE A 244 -2.22 19.95 10.81
CA ILE A 244 -2.76 19.53 9.51
C ILE A 244 -2.49 20.61 8.46
N ILE A 245 -2.60 21.90 8.81
CA ILE A 245 -2.21 23.03 7.96
C ILE A 245 -0.77 22.89 7.48
N ASP A 246 0.17 22.52 8.35
CA ASP A 246 1.57 22.28 8.01
C ASP A 246 1.75 21.12 7.02
N ARG A 247 0.96 20.05 7.17
CA ARG A 247 0.98 18.91 6.22
C ARG A 247 0.42 19.32 4.85
N ILE A 248 -0.67 20.09 4.81
CA ILE A 248 -1.26 20.59 3.56
C ILE A 248 -0.28 21.53 2.86
N THR A 249 0.33 22.43 3.62
CA THR A 249 1.37 23.35 3.16
C THR A 249 2.53 22.56 2.54
N SER A 250 3.05 21.57 3.25
CA SER A 250 4.14 20.70 2.76
C SER A 250 3.76 19.94 1.48
N TYR A 251 2.51 19.50 1.36
CA TYR A 251 2.02 18.83 0.15
C TYR A 251 2.01 19.76 -1.07
N ILE A 252 1.44 20.95 -0.95
CA ILE A 252 1.35 21.93 -2.05
C ILE A 252 2.75 22.37 -2.47
N VAL A 253 3.62 22.68 -1.49
CA VAL A 253 4.99 23.13 -1.75
C VAL A 253 5.79 22.08 -2.54
N ASN A 254 5.67 20.81 -2.16
CA ASN A 254 6.43 19.71 -2.77
C ASN A 254 5.73 19.05 -3.98
N TYR A 255 4.60 19.57 -4.45
CA TYR A 255 3.89 18.97 -5.58
C TYR A 255 4.62 19.23 -6.91
N GLU A 256 5.28 18.22 -7.45
CA GLU A 256 6.18 18.35 -8.62
C GLU A 256 5.48 18.72 -9.93
N SER A 257 4.19 18.39 -10.07
CA SER A 257 3.44 18.59 -11.32
C SER A 257 2.90 20.03 -11.50
N MET A 258 3.14 20.95 -10.56
CA MET A 258 2.73 22.35 -10.67
C MET A 258 3.94 23.29 -10.64
N TYR A 259 3.89 24.30 -11.51
CA TYR A 259 4.82 25.43 -11.44
C TYR A 259 4.54 26.30 -10.21
N MET A 260 5.52 27.10 -9.82
CA MET A 260 5.47 27.93 -8.62
C MET A 260 4.27 28.89 -8.60
N GLU A 261 4.01 29.57 -9.72
CA GLU A 261 2.91 30.53 -9.88
C GLU A 261 1.55 29.83 -9.75
N GLN A 262 1.45 28.59 -10.25
CA GLN A 262 0.28 27.73 -10.09
C GLN A 262 0.08 27.31 -8.63
N LYS A 263 1.17 26.96 -7.92
CA LYS A 263 1.12 26.63 -6.48
C LYS A 263 0.66 27.82 -5.65
N ILE A 264 1.15 29.03 -5.93
CA ILE A 264 0.70 30.26 -5.26
C ILE A 264 -0.79 30.48 -5.54
N THR A 265 -1.20 30.42 -6.81
CA THR A 265 -2.60 30.61 -7.20
C THR A 265 -3.52 29.60 -6.51
N GLU A 266 -3.09 28.34 -6.40
CA GLU A 266 -3.87 27.30 -5.71
C GLU A 266 -3.92 27.53 -4.20
N ALA A 267 -2.80 27.92 -3.57
CA ALA A 267 -2.76 28.26 -2.16
C ALA A 267 -3.68 29.46 -1.83
N ILE A 268 -3.80 30.44 -2.72
CA ILE A 268 -4.73 31.57 -2.59
C ILE A 268 -6.17 31.07 -2.62
N LYS A 269 -6.54 30.23 -3.61
CA LYS A 269 -7.89 29.66 -3.71
C LYS A 269 -8.28 28.81 -2.51
N LEU A 270 -7.31 28.20 -1.85
CA LEU A 270 -7.47 27.39 -0.65
C LEU A 270 -7.40 28.20 0.65
N GLU A 271 -7.20 29.53 0.56
CA GLU A 271 -7.04 30.44 1.71
C GLU A 271 -5.93 29.98 2.67
N LEU A 272 -4.80 29.52 2.11
CA LEU A 272 -3.69 28.93 2.83
C LEU A 272 -2.46 29.86 2.82
N PRO A 273 -2.42 30.91 3.66
CA PRO A 273 -1.35 31.91 3.65
C PRO A 273 0.02 31.32 3.99
N SER A 274 0.04 30.26 4.81
CA SER A 274 1.25 29.52 5.17
C SER A 274 1.99 28.98 3.94
N ALA A 275 1.26 28.39 2.98
CA ALA A 275 1.86 27.85 1.76
C ALA A 275 2.42 28.96 0.88
N ILE A 276 1.74 30.11 0.78
CA ILE A 276 2.24 31.27 0.03
C ILE A 276 3.55 31.78 0.66
N GLU A 277 3.57 31.97 1.99
CA GLU A 277 4.77 32.40 2.72
C GLU A 277 5.95 31.46 2.45
N GLU A 278 5.74 30.14 2.55
CA GLU A 278 6.80 29.15 2.38
C GLU A 278 7.32 29.06 0.94
N LEU A 279 6.42 29.10 -0.04
CA LEU A 279 6.77 29.13 -1.45
C LEU A 279 7.66 30.35 -1.71
N VAL A 280 7.18 31.56 -1.43
CA VAL A 280 7.91 32.80 -1.69
C VAL A 280 9.23 32.85 -0.94
N TYR A 281 9.25 32.44 0.34
CA TYR A 281 10.47 32.37 1.13
C TYR A 281 11.52 31.46 0.50
N LYS A 282 11.14 30.25 0.06
CA LYS A 282 12.06 29.31 -0.61
C LYS A 282 12.56 29.87 -1.94
N ALA A 283 11.67 30.46 -2.74
CA ALA A 283 12.03 31.06 -4.01
C ALA A 283 12.95 32.30 -3.87
N GLU A 284 12.85 33.06 -2.79
CA GLU A 284 13.79 34.15 -2.54
C GLU A 284 15.16 33.60 -2.10
N GLN A 285 15.17 32.54 -1.28
CA GLN A 285 16.40 31.88 -0.80
C GLN A 285 17.22 31.26 -1.94
N ASP A 286 16.58 30.64 -2.93
CA ASP A 286 17.25 30.03 -4.08
C ASP A 286 17.45 31.00 -5.28
N GLY A 287 16.96 32.24 -5.16
CA GLY A 287 17.06 33.30 -6.17
C GLY A 287 15.98 33.25 -7.27
N TYR A 288 15.14 32.21 -7.29
CA TYR A 288 14.09 32.03 -8.30
C TYR A 288 13.03 33.14 -8.29
N TRP A 289 12.74 33.70 -7.12
CA TRP A 289 11.76 34.80 -6.97
C TRP A 289 12.18 36.03 -7.78
N VAL A 290 13.45 36.43 -7.68
CA VAL A 290 14.00 37.56 -8.43
C VAL A 290 13.92 37.33 -9.93
N ASP A 291 14.16 36.10 -10.38
CA ASP A 291 14.08 35.73 -11.79
C ASP A 291 12.65 35.80 -12.32
N ILE A 292 11.66 35.34 -11.57
CA ILE A 292 10.24 35.43 -11.97
C ILE A 292 9.80 36.90 -12.07
N ILE A 293 10.20 37.78 -11.14
CA ILE A 293 9.91 39.21 -11.21
C ILE A 293 10.55 39.85 -12.46
N ARG A 294 11.81 39.51 -12.76
CA ARG A 294 12.50 40.00 -13.97
C ARG A 294 11.83 39.54 -15.27
N ASN A 295 11.22 38.36 -15.25
CA ASN A 295 10.47 37.82 -16.38
C ASN A 295 9.05 38.43 -16.52
N GLY A 296 8.68 39.39 -15.67
CA GLY A 296 7.48 40.21 -15.83
C GLY A 296 6.34 39.92 -14.86
N LEU A 297 6.51 39.02 -13.88
CA LEU A 297 5.51 38.83 -12.83
C LEU A 297 5.39 40.12 -12.00
N ASN A 298 4.17 40.65 -11.90
CA ASN A 298 3.81 41.67 -10.92
C ASN A 298 2.90 41.06 -9.84
N PRO A 299 3.45 40.64 -8.68
CA PRO A 299 2.69 39.94 -7.64
C PRO A 299 1.53 40.75 -7.08
N GLU A 300 1.62 42.08 -7.04
CA GLU A 300 0.56 42.95 -6.54
C GLU A 300 -0.66 42.92 -7.47
N LEU A 301 -0.44 42.92 -8.79
CA LEU A 301 -1.50 42.84 -9.79
C LEU A 301 -2.09 41.42 -9.89
N GLU A 302 -1.25 40.40 -9.83
CA GLU A 302 -1.67 39.00 -10.04
C GLU A 302 -2.34 38.39 -8.81
N TYR A 303 -1.87 38.74 -7.60
CA TYR A 303 -2.34 38.13 -6.34
C TYR A 303 -3.12 39.10 -5.44
N GLY A 304 -3.12 40.39 -5.77
CA GLY A 304 -3.82 41.44 -5.03
C GLY A 304 -3.02 42.02 -3.87
N ASP A 305 -3.36 43.28 -3.55
CA ASP A 305 -2.67 44.12 -2.57
C ASP A 305 -2.51 43.45 -1.19
N ALA A 306 -3.57 42.81 -0.69
CA ALA A 306 -3.56 42.18 0.62
C ALA A 306 -2.54 41.04 0.71
N ILE A 307 -2.49 40.16 -0.30
CA ILE A 307 -1.56 39.03 -0.31
C ILE A 307 -0.13 39.52 -0.47
N TYR A 308 0.06 40.50 -1.35
CA TYR A 308 1.35 41.12 -1.59
C TYR A 308 1.93 41.76 -0.32
N ASN A 309 1.17 42.64 0.32
CA ASN A 309 1.65 43.43 1.46
C ASN A 309 1.76 42.62 2.76
N TYR A 310 0.81 41.72 3.04
CA TYR A 310 0.75 41.03 4.33
C TYR A 310 1.41 39.65 4.36
N ILE A 311 1.71 39.05 3.20
CA ILE A 311 2.30 37.71 3.13
C ILE A 311 3.60 37.72 2.33
N ILE A 312 3.57 38.18 1.09
CA ILE A 312 4.72 38.09 0.16
C ILE A 312 5.87 38.98 0.63
N LEU A 313 5.63 40.27 0.88
CA LEU A 313 6.68 41.20 1.32
C LEU A 313 7.36 40.76 2.63
N PRO A 314 6.61 40.37 3.69
CA PRO A 314 7.22 39.80 4.90
C PRO A 314 8.04 38.54 4.64
N ALA A 315 7.57 37.63 3.78
CA ALA A 315 8.29 36.40 3.45
C ALA A 315 9.63 36.68 2.76
N VAL A 316 9.65 37.61 1.79
CA VAL A 316 10.88 38.05 1.10
C VAL A 316 11.83 38.74 2.07
N ALA A 317 11.32 39.64 2.92
CA ALA A 317 12.16 40.33 3.91
C ALA A 317 12.81 39.33 4.87
N LYS A 318 12.03 38.37 5.36
CA LYS A 318 12.50 37.29 6.24
C LYS A 318 13.55 36.42 5.56
N ALA A 319 13.33 36.02 4.30
CA ALA A 319 14.30 35.26 3.51
C ALA A 319 15.64 35.99 3.37
N LYS A 320 15.62 37.29 3.08
CA LYS A 320 16.86 38.10 2.96
C LYS A 320 17.66 38.21 4.26
N THR A 321 16.99 38.11 5.41
CA THR A 321 17.64 38.24 6.72
C THR A 321 18.17 36.93 7.30
N LEU A 322 17.68 35.78 6.81
CA LEU A 322 18.02 34.47 7.36
C LEU A 322 19.04 33.74 6.47
N PRO A 323 19.98 32.96 7.06
CA PRO A 323 20.91 32.15 6.28
C PRO A 323 20.19 31.15 5.36
N LEU A 324 20.83 30.86 4.22
CA LEU A 324 20.36 29.85 3.27
C LEU A 324 20.10 28.51 3.95
N GLY A 325 18.95 27.92 3.65
CA GLY A 325 18.52 26.64 4.20
C GLY A 325 17.82 26.73 5.56
N THR A 326 17.72 27.91 6.17
CA THR A 326 16.94 28.10 7.41
C THR A 326 15.45 27.89 7.10
N PRO A 327 14.72 26.99 7.80
CA PRO A 327 13.28 26.83 7.61
C PRO A 327 12.52 28.13 7.90
N VAL A 328 11.47 28.40 7.12
CA VAL A 328 10.61 29.58 7.33
C VAL A 328 9.87 29.52 8.66
N ARG A 329 9.47 28.31 9.09
CA ARG A 329 8.67 28.05 10.29
C ARG A 329 9.18 26.78 10.96
N ASP A 330 9.03 26.75 12.28
CA ASP A 330 9.23 25.52 13.05
C ASP A 330 8.17 24.49 12.67
N GLN A 331 8.53 23.21 12.64
CA GLN A 331 7.55 22.13 12.52
C GLN A 331 6.62 22.14 13.74
N PHE A 332 5.31 22.04 13.50
CA PHE A 332 4.32 21.94 14.57
C PHE A 332 4.56 20.71 15.47
N PHE A 333 4.74 19.53 14.86
CA PHE A 333 5.05 18.30 15.59
C PHE A 333 6.56 18.15 15.78
N LYS A 334 6.97 17.97 17.04
CA LYS A 334 8.37 17.81 17.45
C LYS A 334 8.56 16.47 18.16
N GLU A 335 9.81 16.03 18.30
CA GLU A 335 10.14 14.84 19.09
C GLU A 335 9.70 15.04 20.55
N ILE A 336 9.01 14.04 21.11
CA ILE A 336 8.42 14.12 22.44
C ILE A 336 9.30 13.36 23.43
N ASN A 337 9.65 13.98 24.55
CA ASN A 337 10.23 13.25 25.66
C ASN A 337 9.12 12.70 26.57
N PHE A 338 8.74 11.44 26.36
CA PHE A 338 7.67 10.79 27.13
C PHE A 338 7.99 10.61 28.61
N ARG A 339 9.24 10.79 29.06
CA ARG A 339 9.60 10.62 30.49
C ARG A 339 9.25 11.83 31.34
N ASN A 340 9.08 13.00 30.71
CA ASN A 340 8.74 14.22 31.41
C ASN A 340 7.22 14.38 31.46
N PRO A 341 6.65 14.74 32.62
CA PRO A 341 5.28 15.17 32.66
C PRO A 341 5.07 16.43 31.78
N PRO A 342 3.85 16.63 31.26
CA PRO A 342 3.50 17.87 30.58
C PRO A 342 3.70 19.06 31.53
N LYS A 343 4.12 20.22 31.00
CA LYS A 343 4.46 21.40 31.82
C LYS A 343 3.31 21.94 32.67
N ASN A 344 2.07 21.60 32.33
CA ASN A 344 0.86 22.06 33.00
C ASN A 344 0.22 20.90 33.78
N ASP A 345 0.82 20.51 34.91
CA ASP A 345 0.44 19.31 35.70
C ASP A 345 -1.00 19.32 36.25
N HIS A 346 -1.63 20.49 36.42
CA HIS A 346 -2.85 20.57 37.24
C HIS A 346 -4.18 20.33 36.52
N ASP A 347 -4.23 20.34 35.18
CA ASP A 347 -5.48 20.18 34.41
C ASP A 347 -5.30 19.41 33.09
N ASP A 348 -4.19 18.67 32.91
CA ASP A 348 -3.99 17.92 31.66
C ASP A 348 -4.83 16.63 31.62
N ASN A 349 -6.09 16.80 31.20
CA ASN A 349 -7.02 15.70 30.95
C ASN A 349 -6.62 14.85 29.73
N ASP A 350 -5.66 15.27 28.91
CA ASP A 350 -5.31 14.60 27.65
C ASP A 350 -4.20 13.56 27.82
N THR A 351 -3.50 13.54 28.96
CA THR A 351 -2.36 12.65 29.23
C THR A 351 -2.70 11.52 30.20
N VAL A 352 -2.22 10.30 29.90
CA VAL A 352 -2.25 9.12 30.76
C VAL A 352 -0.86 8.56 30.98
N ILE A 353 -0.64 7.93 32.13
CA ILE A 353 0.64 7.30 32.47
C ILE A 353 0.66 5.87 31.90
N LEU A 354 1.68 5.57 31.11
CA LEU A 354 2.05 4.23 30.66
C LEU A 354 3.30 3.76 31.43
N ILE A 355 3.20 2.64 32.13
CA ILE A 355 4.27 2.08 32.96
C ILE A 355 4.94 0.93 32.22
N VAL A 356 6.25 1.04 31.98
CA VAL A 356 7.07 0.01 31.34
C VAL A 356 8.24 -0.33 32.25
N ASN A 357 8.30 -1.57 32.77
CA ASN A 357 9.33 -2.00 33.73
C ASN A 357 9.55 -0.99 34.88
N GLY A 358 8.46 -0.45 35.44
CA GLY A 358 8.48 0.53 36.53
C GLY A 358 8.78 1.97 36.10
N THR A 359 9.17 2.21 34.84
CA THR A 359 9.38 3.56 34.30
C THR A 359 8.05 4.15 33.86
N LYS A 360 7.76 5.39 34.27
CA LYS A 360 6.56 6.13 33.86
C LYS A 360 6.82 6.89 32.56
N LEU A 361 5.93 6.68 31.59
CA LEU A 361 5.86 7.43 30.35
C LEU A 361 4.52 8.18 30.31
N TYR A 362 4.54 9.45 29.95
CA TYR A 362 3.39 10.32 29.82
C TYR A 362 2.96 10.35 28.36
N VAL A 363 1.79 9.80 28.07
CA VAL A 363 1.30 9.60 26.70
C VAL A 363 -0.11 10.15 26.53
N ASN A 364 -0.42 10.66 25.33
CA ASN A 364 -1.74 11.12 24.93
C ASN A 364 -2.75 9.97 24.94
N LYS A 365 -3.85 10.15 25.69
CA LYS A 365 -4.94 9.16 25.82
C LYS A 365 -5.56 8.80 24.48
N GLY A 366 -5.82 9.80 23.64
CA GLY A 366 -6.48 9.63 22.36
C GLY A 366 -5.68 8.75 21.39
N ILE A 367 -4.36 8.96 21.31
CA ILE A 367 -3.47 8.12 20.49
C ILE A 367 -3.51 6.66 20.96
N MET A 368 -3.45 6.43 22.27
CA MET A 368 -3.45 5.08 22.81
C MET A 368 -4.80 4.38 22.59
N LYS A 369 -5.91 5.09 22.79
CA LYS A 369 -7.27 4.58 22.50
C LYS A 369 -7.41 4.14 21.05
N VAL A 370 -6.98 4.97 20.11
CA VAL A 370 -7.09 4.70 18.68
C VAL A 370 -6.16 3.57 18.22
N ASN A 371 -5.07 3.31 18.95
CA ASN A 371 -4.17 2.18 18.72
C ASN A 371 -4.47 0.97 19.63
N ASN A 372 -5.69 0.88 20.17
CA ASN A 372 -6.14 -0.16 21.10
C ASN A 372 -5.39 -0.18 22.43
N ASP A 373 -5.97 0.49 23.43
CA ASP A 373 -5.45 0.48 24.79
C ASP A 373 -6.06 -0.62 25.69
N ALA A 374 -6.96 -1.45 25.16
CA ALA A 374 -7.74 -2.39 25.97
C ALA A 374 -6.88 -3.54 26.55
N MET A 375 -5.79 -3.90 25.88
CA MET A 375 -4.92 -5.02 26.27
C MET A 375 -3.88 -4.65 27.34
N PHE A 376 -3.73 -3.37 27.66
CA PHE A 376 -2.82 -2.94 28.72
C PHE A 376 -3.41 -3.26 30.09
N GLY A 377 -2.55 -3.75 31.00
CA GLY A 377 -2.91 -3.86 32.41
C GLY A 377 -3.31 -2.50 32.97
N ARG A 378 -4.14 -2.47 34.01
CA ARG A 378 -4.60 -1.21 34.62
C ARG A 378 -4.12 -1.11 36.06
N GLY A 379 -3.55 0.05 36.38
CA GLY A 379 -3.27 0.48 37.75
C GLY A 379 -4.51 1.04 38.44
N ASN A 380 -4.42 1.24 39.75
CA ASN A 380 -5.53 1.73 40.57
C ASN A 380 -5.99 3.15 40.23
N LYS A 381 -5.16 3.96 39.57
CA LYS A 381 -5.51 5.33 39.13
C LYS A 381 -5.74 5.40 37.63
N GLY A 382 -5.94 4.26 36.97
CA GLY A 382 -6.14 4.19 35.51
C GLY A 382 -4.85 4.20 34.70
N GLU A 383 -3.67 4.11 35.35
CA GLU A 383 -2.40 3.97 34.62
C GLU A 383 -2.41 2.71 33.76
N MET A 384 -1.85 2.79 32.55
CA MET A 384 -1.63 1.64 31.68
C MET A 384 -0.34 0.93 32.08
N ILE A 385 -0.34 -0.38 32.13
CA ILE A 385 0.81 -1.20 32.53
C ILE A 385 1.16 -2.14 31.38
N VAL A 386 2.40 -2.01 30.89
CA VAL A 386 2.98 -2.94 29.93
C VAL A 386 3.44 -4.20 30.66
N GLN A 387 2.87 -5.33 30.26
CA GLN A 387 3.39 -6.66 30.57
C GLN A 387 4.47 -7.03 29.54
N VAL A 388 5.68 -7.27 30.04
CA VAL A 388 6.81 -7.74 29.23
C VAL A 388 6.86 -9.25 29.30
N SER A 389 6.61 -9.92 28.16
CA SER A 389 6.75 -11.37 28.06
C SER A 389 8.22 -11.79 28.00
N CYS A 390 8.51 -13.05 28.36
CA CYS A 390 9.85 -13.63 28.22
C CYS A 390 10.35 -13.54 26.76
N GLU A 391 9.46 -13.85 25.81
CA GLU A 391 9.77 -13.78 24.37
C GLU A 391 10.17 -12.36 23.94
N LEU A 392 9.46 -11.33 24.40
CA LEU A 392 9.82 -9.94 24.10
C LEU A 392 11.17 -9.57 24.72
N ALA A 393 11.43 -10.00 25.95
CA ALA A 393 12.71 -9.75 26.60
C ALA A 393 13.87 -10.42 25.85
N GLU A 394 13.69 -11.66 25.38
CA GLU A 394 14.67 -12.40 24.59
C GLU A 394 14.93 -11.74 23.23
N GLU A 395 13.89 -11.37 22.49
CA GLU A 395 14.02 -10.64 21.22
C GLU A 395 14.72 -9.29 21.39
N CYS A 396 14.43 -8.56 22.47
CA CYS A 396 15.14 -7.31 22.79
C CYS A 396 16.62 -7.57 23.12
N ALA A 397 16.92 -8.64 23.85
CA ALA A 397 18.29 -8.99 24.25
C ALA A 397 19.16 -9.35 23.02
N LYS A 398 18.60 -10.02 22.01
CA LYS A 398 19.31 -10.34 20.74
C LYS A 398 19.90 -9.10 20.06
N ILE A 399 19.26 -7.94 20.22
CA ILE A 399 19.67 -6.67 19.63
C ILE A 399 20.27 -5.68 20.65
N ASN A 400 20.58 -6.15 21.87
CA ASN A 400 21.11 -5.34 22.97
C ASN A 400 20.25 -4.09 23.27
N LYS A 401 18.93 -4.24 23.23
CA LYS A 401 17.95 -3.21 23.59
C LYS A 401 17.09 -3.69 24.76
N THR A 402 16.32 -2.76 25.34
CA THR A 402 15.38 -3.05 26.42
C THR A 402 13.94 -2.92 25.91
N PRO A 403 12.97 -3.63 26.52
CA PRO A 403 11.56 -3.44 26.21
C PRO A 403 11.10 -1.97 26.31
N LEU A 404 11.65 -1.21 27.28
CA LEU A 404 11.40 0.23 27.41
C LEU A 404 11.79 0.99 26.13
N TYR A 405 12.96 0.71 25.57
CA TYR A 405 13.42 1.37 24.34
C TYR A 405 12.50 1.05 23.15
N ILE A 406 12.02 -0.21 23.04
CA ILE A 406 11.09 -0.61 21.98
C ILE A 406 9.77 0.15 22.10
N VAL A 407 9.23 0.28 23.31
CA VAL A 407 7.99 1.04 23.55
C VAL A 407 8.19 2.52 23.26
N GLU A 408 9.29 3.13 23.68
CA GLU A 408 9.59 4.54 23.37
C GLU A 408 9.70 4.78 21.85
N ALA A 409 10.38 3.89 21.12
CA ALA A 409 10.48 3.97 19.67
C ALA A 409 9.13 3.81 18.96
N LEU A 410 8.29 2.88 19.44
CA LEU A 410 6.93 2.71 18.94
C LEU A 410 6.08 3.96 19.18
N LEU A 411 6.17 4.56 20.37
CA LEU A 411 5.45 5.79 20.69
C LEU A 411 5.88 6.94 19.76
N GLN A 412 7.17 7.12 19.49
CA GLN A 412 7.62 8.12 18.51
C GLN A 412 7.07 7.87 17.10
N HIS A 413 6.81 6.60 16.75
CA HIS A 413 6.26 6.22 15.45
C HIS A 413 4.74 6.46 15.34
N ILE A 414 3.95 6.07 16.34
CA ILE A 414 2.48 6.21 16.28
C ILE A 414 1.99 7.64 16.55
N TYR A 415 2.85 8.51 17.07
CA TYR A 415 2.54 9.93 17.24
C TYR A 415 2.61 10.68 15.90
N PRO A 416 1.97 11.86 15.78
CA PRO A 416 1.95 12.63 14.53
C PRO A 416 3.32 13.02 13.96
N TRP A 417 4.37 13.03 14.80
CA TRP A 417 5.76 13.20 14.36
C TRP A 417 6.23 12.05 13.44
N ASN A 418 5.68 10.85 13.64
CA ASN A 418 5.85 9.68 12.78
C ASN A 418 7.32 9.33 12.52
N LYS A 419 8.11 9.16 13.60
CA LYS A 419 9.52 8.79 13.48
C LYS A 419 9.65 7.48 12.68
N PRO A 420 10.55 7.43 11.68
CA PRO A 420 10.84 6.18 11.01
C PRO A 420 11.35 5.11 11.97
N ILE A 421 10.92 3.87 11.79
CA ILE A 421 11.35 2.74 12.62
C ILE A 421 12.69 2.22 12.08
N GLU A 422 13.68 2.10 12.95
CA GLU A 422 14.94 1.45 12.60
C GLU A 422 14.71 -0.05 12.33
N SER A 423 15.29 -0.58 11.24
CA SER A 423 15.14 -1.99 10.80
C SER A 423 15.37 -3.02 11.92
N ILE A 424 16.37 -2.79 12.77
CA ILE A 424 16.71 -3.69 13.90
C ILE A 424 15.59 -3.80 14.94
N LEU A 425 14.67 -2.84 15.00
CA LEU A 425 13.58 -2.80 15.98
C LEU A 425 12.31 -3.49 15.47
N LEU A 426 12.21 -3.83 14.18
CA LEU A 426 10.95 -4.30 13.58
C LEU A 426 10.43 -5.59 14.21
N ARG A 427 11.29 -6.58 14.51
CA ARG A 427 10.87 -7.88 15.08
C ARG A 427 10.34 -7.76 16.52
N PRO A 428 11.09 -7.16 17.48
CA PRO A 428 10.57 -6.99 18.82
C PRO A 428 9.36 -6.03 18.86
N MET A 429 9.32 -5.02 17.98
CA MET A 429 8.16 -4.14 17.87
C MET A 429 6.93 -4.85 17.31
N LEU A 430 7.09 -5.72 16.31
CA LEU A 430 6.00 -6.54 15.77
C LEU A 430 5.44 -7.48 16.84
N LEU A 431 6.31 -8.17 17.57
CA LEU A 431 5.93 -9.04 18.68
C LEU A 431 5.13 -8.26 19.75
N PHE A 432 5.61 -7.08 20.13
CA PHE A 432 4.90 -6.20 21.06
C PHE A 432 3.53 -5.80 20.48
N CYS A 433 3.47 -5.22 19.29
CA CYS A 433 2.22 -4.76 18.69
C CYS A 433 1.19 -5.89 18.51
N SER A 434 1.64 -7.10 18.19
CA SER A 434 0.79 -8.28 18.11
C SER A 434 0.19 -8.66 19.47
N ALA A 435 0.98 -8.61 20.55
CA ALA A 435 0.50 -8.94 21.90
C ALA A 435 -0.57 -7.95 22.41
N TYR A 436 -0.52 -6.70 21.94
CA TYR A 436 -1.47 -5.64 22.30
C TYR A 436 -2.54 -5.38 21.22
N HIS A 437 -2.58 -6.18 20.15
CA HIS A 437 -3.52 -6.01 19.03
C HIS A 437 -3.54 -4.58 18.46
N MET A 438 -2.35 -4.01 18.24
CA MET A 438 -2.18 -2.66 17.69
C MET A 438 -2.16 -2.71 16.16
N GLU A 439 -3.29 -3.03 15.53
CA GLU A 439 -3.40 -3.32 14.08
C GLU A 439 -2.82 -2.22 13.18
N ASN A 440 -2.99 -0.94 13.53
CA ASN A 440 -2.44 0.17 12.74
C ASN A 440 -0.91 0.16 12.73
N ALA A 441 -0.30 -0.16 13.87
CA ALA A 441 1.15 -0.28 14.01
C ALA A 441 1.67 -1.54 13.33
N ILE A 442 0.97 -2.68 13.46
CA ILE A 442 1.32 -3.94 12.76
C ILE A 442 1.35 -3.71 11.25
N ASN A 443 0.32 -3.08 10.67
CA ASN A 443 0.29 -2.74 9.26
C ASN A 443 1.45 -1.80 8.85
N SER A 444 1.84 -0.87 9.73
CA SER A 444 2.99 0.01 9.47
C SER A 444 4.30 -0.80 9.44
N ILE A 445 4.51 -1.66 10.43
CA ILE A 445 5.70 -2.52 10.55
C ILE A 445 5.78 -3.50 9.38
N GLU A 446 4.65 -4.07 8.93
CA GLU A 446 4.59 -4.90 7.71
C GLU A 446 5.15 -4.15 6.49
N ASN A 447 4.77 -2.89 6.31
CA ASN A 447 5.29 -2.07 5.22
C ASN A 447 6.81 -1.88 5.30
N TYR A 448 7.39 -1.72 6.50
CA TYR A 448 8.84 -1.68 6.67
C TYR A 448 9.51 -3.01 6.33
N LEU A 449 8.95 -4.14 6.77
CA LEU A 449 9.45 -5.48 6.45
C LEU A 449 9.40 -5.77 4.94
N ILE A 450 8.36 -5.30 4.24
CA ILE A 450 8.24 -5.37 2.77
C ILE A 450 9.36 -4.61 2.06
N GLN A 451 9.93 -3.57 2.67
CA GLN A 451 11.07 -2.84 2.10
C GLN A 451 12.42 -3.50 2.40
N GLU A 452 12.50 -4.45 3.34
CA GLU A 452 13.74 -5.21 3.58
C GLU A 452 13.86 -6.36 2.57
N PRO A 453 14.81 -6.32 1.61
CA PRO A 453 15.06 -7.48 0.76
C PRO A 453 15.69 -8.63 1.57
N PRO A 454 15.42 -9.90 1.22
CA PRO A 454 16.17 -11.01 1.78
C PRO A 454 17.61 -10.94 1.27
N ILE A 455 18.56 -11.18 2.18
CA ILE A 455 19.99 -11.19 1.88
C ILE A 455 20.59 -12.61 1.90
N SER A 456 19.81 -13.59 2.35
CA SER A 456 20.18 -15.00 2.38
C SER A 456 18.92 -15.88 2.32
N PRO A 457 19.06 -17.18 1.98
CA PRO A 457 17.95 -18.13 2.02
C PRO A 457 17.29 -18.20 3.40
N GLU A 458 18.07 -18.22 4.49
CA GLU A 458 17.58 -18.30 5.87
C GLU A 458 16.74 -17.06 6.23
N ARG A 459 17.23 -15.87 5.86
CA ARG A 459 16.47 -14.63 6.04
C ARG A 459 15.20 -14.60 5.21
N PHE A 460 15.19 -15.29 4.06
CA PHE A 460 14.00 -15.41 3.24
C PHE A 460 12.94 -16.31 3.90
N ILE A 461 13.34 -17.44 4.50
CA ILE A 461 12.47 -18.30 5.32
C ILE A 461 11.90 -17.52 6.49
N GLU A 462 12.74 -16.78 7.22
CA GLU A 462 12.28 -15.94 8.35
C GLU A 462 11.13 -15.01 7.94
N TYR A 463 11.16 -14.40 6.75
CA TYR A 463 10.07 -13.54 6.34
C TYR A 463 8.75 -14.29 6.12
N PHE A 464 8.80 -15.54 5.64
CA PHE A 464 7.62 -16.39 5.56
C PHE A 464 7.15 -16.81 6.96
N GLU A 465 8.06 -17.15 7.87
CA GLU A 465 7.73 -17.46 9.27
C GLU A 465 7.05 -16.27 9.96
N LEU A 466 7.57 -15.06 9.78
CA LEU A 466 6.96 -13.83 10.31
C LEU A 466 5.58 -13.60 9.69
N ALA A 467 5.42 -13.85 8.40
CA ALA A 467 4.15 -13.68 7.71
C ALA A 467 3.08 -14.65 8.23
N GLU A 468 3.42 -15.91 8.47
CA GLU A 468 2.52 -16.88 9.07
C GLU A 468 2.20 -16.56 10.53
N LYS A 469 3.25 -16.32 11.33
CA LYS A 469 3.13 -16.11 12.78
C LYS A 469 2.27 -14.91 13.14
N TYR A 470 2.38 -13.83 12.37
CA TYR A 470 1.67 -12.57 12.63
C TYR A 470 0.59 -12.25 11.60
N ASN A 471 0.25 -13.21 10.72
CA ASN A 471 -0.76 -13.05 9.67
C ASN A 471 -0.51 -11.84 8.74
N LEU A 472 0.75 -11.61 8.35
CA LEU A 472 1.18 -10.50 7.50
C LEU A 472 1.07 -10.88 6.02
N GLU A 473 -0.15 -10.79 5.51
CA GLU A 473 -0.50 -11.28 4.17
C GLU A 473 0.17 -10.49 3.03
N ASN A 474 0.47 -9.19 3.20
CA ASN A 474 1.23 -8.44 2.19
C ASN A 474 2.71 -8.83 2.21
N LEU A 475 3.28 -9.10 3.39
CA LEU A 475 4.64 -9.64 3.50
C LEU A 475 4.74 -11.00 2.79
N LEU A 476 3.78 -11.89 3.01
CA LEU A 476 3.69 -13.18 2.31
C LEU A 476 3.69 -12.97 0.79
N ARG A 477 2.74 -12.19 0.26
CA ARG A 477 2.59 -11.98 -1.19
C ARG A 477 3.79 -11.28 -1.83
N ARG A 478 4.39 -10.31 -1.15
CA ARG A 478 5.61 -9.64 -1.63
C ARG A 478 6.76 -10.63 -1.73
N ASN A 479 6.94 -11.51 -0.75
CA ASN A 479 7.99 -12.53 -0.77
C ASN A 479 7.74 -13.60 -1.84
N LEU A 480 6.48 -13.99 -2.05
CA LEU A 480 6.08 -14.82 -3.18
C LEU A 480 6.43 -14.18 -4.53
N HIS A 481 6.20 -12.88 -4.70
CA HIS A 481 6.61 -12.14 -5.91
C HIS A 481 8.13 -12.03 -6.07
N ARG A 482 8.89 -11.96 -4.96
CA ARG A 482 10.36 -11.94 -4.98
C ARG A 482 10.97 -13.25 -5.48
N ILE A 483 10.34 -14.40 -5.20
CA ILE A 483 10.77 -15.72 -5.71
C ILE A 483 10.83 -15.73 -7.25
N GLU A 484 9.86 -15.10 -7.90
CA GLU A 484 9.78 -15.07 -9.37
C GLU A 484 10.76 -14.07 -10.00
N ASN A 485 11.24 -13.08 -9.24
CA ASN A 485 11.99 -11.93 -9.75
C ASN A 485 13.33 -11.75 -9.05
N SER A 486 13.41 -10.81 -8.10
CA SER A 486 14.68 -10.30 -7.54
C SER A 486 15.44 -11.31 -6.69
N CYS A 487 14.74 -12.28 -6.09
CA CYS A 487 15.31 -13.21 -5.12
C CYS A 487 15.22 -14.67 -5.58
N ARG A 488 15.03 -14.90 -6.88
CA ARG A 488 14.93 -16.24 -7.46
C ARG A 488 16.15 -17.13 -7.14
N HIS A 489 17.34 -16.54 -7.08
CA HIS A 489 18.58 -17.23 -6.75
C HIS A 489 18.63 -17.74 -5.29
N PHE A 490 17.79 -17.22 -4.39
CA PHE A 490 17.62 -17.75 -3.04
C PHE A 490 16.53 -18.82 -2.95
N ALA A 491 15.61 -18.92 -3.92
CA ALA A 491 14.43 -19.77 -3.79
C ALA A 491 14.78 -21.26 -3.69
N LEU A 492 15.63 -21.80 -4.56
CA LEU A 492 16.01 -23.21 -4.49
C LEU A 492 16.82 -23.55 -3.22
N PRO A 493 17.86 -22.77 -2.83
CA PRO A 493 18.52 -22.96 -1.54
C PRO A 493 17.57 -22.88 -0.34
N MET A 494 16.56 -22.01 -0.41
CA MET A 494 15.54 -21.84 0.63
C MET A 494 14.64 -23.08 0.73
N ILE A 495 14.16 -23.61 -0.41
CA ILE A 495 13.32 -24.82 -0.47
C ILE A 495 14.08 -26.05 0.09
N ASN A 496 15.38 -26.14 -0.20
CA ASN A 496 16.22 -27.24 0.28
C ASN A 496 16.71 -27.09 1.73
N HIS A 497 16.39 -25.98 2.39
CA HIS A 497 16.80 -25.73 3.77
C HIS A 497 15.90 -26.49 4.76
N ALA A 498 16.48 -27.00 5.85
CA ALA A 498 15.74 -27.79 6.84
C ALA A 498 14.55 -27.03 7.47
N ASP A 499 14.68 -25.71 7.62
CA ASP A 499 13.62 -24.86 8.18
C ASP A 499 12.44 -24.64 7.23
N PHE A 500 12.56 -24.95 5.94
CA PHE A 500 11.43 -24.86 5.00
C PHE A 500 10.26 -25.76 5.43
N MET A 501 10.58 -26.93 6.00
CA MET A 501 9.57 -27.87 6.53
C MET A 501 8.83 -27.34 7.76
N LYS A 502 9.32 -26.29 8.43
CA LYS A 502 8.65 -25.65 9.57
C LYS A 502 7.48 -24.75 9.15
N LEU A 503 7.48 -24.24 7.91
CA LEU A 503 6.39 -23.44 7.36
C LEU A 503 5.12 -24.28 7.23
N THR A 504 3.95 -23.65 7.25
CA THR A 504 2.69 -24.38 7.00
C THR A 504 2.61 -24.90 5.56
N GLU A 505 1.83 -25.96 5.36
CA GLU A 505 1.60 -26.56 4.04
C GLU A 505 1.09 -25.53 3.02
N ARG A 506 0.14 -24.67 3.41
CA ARG A 506 -0.38 -23.57 2.58
C ARG A 506 0.74 -22.71 2.01
N THR A 507 1.67 -22.28 2.85
CA THR A 507 2.77 -21.38 2.42
C THR A 507 3.77 -22.11 1.56
N ARG A 508 4.13 -23.37 1.91
CA ARG A 508 5.03 -24.18 1.08
C ARG A 508 4.46 -24.39 -0.32
N SER A 509 3.18 -24.74 -0.44
CA SER A 509 2.52 -24.91 -1.74
C SER A 509 2.52 -23.61 -2.56
N GLN A 510 2.30 -22.46 -1.92
CA GLN A 510 2.39 -21.15 -2.61
C GLN A 510 3.82 -20.83 -3.06
N ILE A 511 4.83 -21.15 -2.26
CA ILE A 511 6.25 -20.96 -2.62
C ILE A 511 6.60 -21.82 -3.84
N LEU A 512 6.23 -23.10 -3.82
CA LEU A 512 6.49 -24.04 -4.92
C LEU A 512 5.75 -23.62 -6.19
N ASP A 513 4.48 -23.21 -6.10
CA ASP A 513 3.74 -22.64 -7.23
C ASP A 513 4.49 -21.46 -7.86
N ARG A 514 4.95 -20.50 -7.05
CA ARG A 514 5.67 -19.32 -7.54
C ARG A 514 7.02 -19.67 -8.14
N PHE A 515 7.72 -20.66 -7.58
CA PHE A 515 9.00 -21.11 -8.09
C PHE A 515 8.86 -21.81 -9.46
N CYS A 516 7.82 -22.65 -9.62
CA CYS A 516 7.62 -23.47 -10.82
C CYS A 516 6.85 -22.77 -11.94
N SER A 517 5.86 -21.93 -11.61
CA SER A 517 4.92 -21.35 -12.60
C SER A 517 5.47 -20.20 -13.45
N GLY A 518 6.73 -19.79 -13.26
CA GLY A 518 7.41 -18.82 -14.11
C GLY A 518 6.61 -17.53 -14.34
N TRP A 519 5.92 -17.02 -13.31
CA TRP A 519 4.97 -15.90 -13.49
C TRP A 519 5.63 -14.52 -13.65
N GLY A 520 6.93 -14.41 -13.35
CA GLY A 520 7.70 -13.17 -13.25
C GLY A 520 7.53 -12.23 -14.43
N VAL A 521 6.69 -11.20 -14.27
CA VAL A 521 6.53 -10.09 -15.22
C VAL A 521 6.62 -8.77 -14.50
N GLY A 522 7.18 -7.77 -15.18
CA GLY A 522 7.39 -6.44 -14.63
C GLY A 522 8.63 -6.29 -13.73
N GLY A 523 8.78 -5.09 -13.18
CA GLY A 523 9.84 -4.74 -12.23
C GLY A 523 9.40 -4.86 -10.77
N MET A 524 10.28 -4.45 -9.85
CA MET A 524 9.97 -4.38 -8.41
C MET A 524 8.93 -3.32 -8.04
N ASN A 525 8.73 -2.34 -8.90
CA ASN A 525 7.85 -1.19 -8.69
C ASN A 525 6.74 -1.17 -9.75
N PRO A 526 5.53 -0.70 -9.40
CA PRO A 526 4.44 -0.57 -10.35
C PRO A 526 4.82 0.32 -11.54
N THR A 527 4.39 -0.09 -12.72
CA THR A 527 4.57 0.66 -13.95
C THR A 527 3.71 1.92 -13.96
N LYS A 528 4.28 3.04 -14.40
CA LYS A 528 3.52 4.26 -14.70
C LYS A 528 2.85 4.20 -16.09
N ARG A 529 3.16 3.16 -16.89
CA ARG A 529 2.63 2.96 -18.24
C ARG A 529 1.28 2.25 -18.18
N LEU A 530 0.24 3.02 -17.88
CA LEU A 530 -1.14 2.52 -17.79
C LEU A 530 -1.83 2.36 -19.15
N SER A 531 -1.31 3.02 -20.20
CA SER A 531 -1.76 2.74 -21.56
C SER A 531 -0.93 1.61 -22.16
N ARG A 532 -1.58 0.53 -22.58
CA ARG A 532 -0.98 -0.66 -23.19
C ARG A 532 -1.49 -0.82 -24.62
N LEU A 533 -0.62 -1.26 -25.52
CA LEU A 533 -0.96 -1.64 -26.89
C LEU A 533 -0.79 -3.16 -26.99
N LEU A 534 -1.80 -3.87 -27.49
CA LEU A 534 -1.74 -5.32 -27.72
C LEU A 534 -1.74 -5.62 -29.22
N THR A 535 -0.81 -6.49 -29.62
CA THR A 535 -0.61 -7.07 -30.95
C THR A 535 -0.35 -8.57 -30.79
N ILE A 536 -0.57 -9.39 -31.83
CA ILE A 536 -0.28 -10.84 -31.75
C ILE A 536 1.21 -11.10 -31.49
N GLU A 537 2.09 -10.31 -32.08
CA GLU A 537 3.56 -10.45 -31.94
C GLU A 537 4.11 -9.88 -30.62
N GLY A 538 3.25 -9.25 -29.80
CA GLY A 538 3.67 -8.46 -28.63
C GLY A 538 4.24 -7.09 -29.05
N ASN A 539 4.46 -6.19 -28.08
CA ASN A 539 5.07 -4.89 -28.36
C ASN A 539 6.46 -5.09 -29.01
N GLU A 540 6.65 -4.54 -30.22
CA GLU A 540 7.85 -4.63 -31.09
C GLU A 540 9.17 -4.06 -30.48
N GLY A 541 9.26 -3.92 -29.16
CA GLY A 541 10.52 -3.66 -28.43
C GLY A 541 11.05 -4.87 -27.65
N ASN A 542 10.33 -5.99 -27.62
CA ASN A 542 10.69 -7.19 -26.84
C ASN A 542 10.63 -8.50 -27.68
N THR A 543 10.80 -8.45 -29.00
CA THR A 543 10.64 -9.57 -29.98
C THR A 543 11.60 -10.78 -29.81
N THR A 544 12.18 -10.98 -28.63
CA THR A 544 12.76 -12.26 -28.18
C THR A 544 11.84 -12.98 -27.18
N VAL A 545 10.51 -12.83 -27.31
CA VAL A 545 9.49 -13.29 -26.33
C VAL A 545 9.44 -14.81 -26.15
N GLU A 546 9.59 -15.62 -27.21
CA GLU A 546 9.62 -17.09 -27.08
C GLU A 546 10.96 -17.62 -26.49
N GLN A 547 12.02 -16.79 -26.49
CA GLN A 547 13.29 -17.11 -25.85
C GLN A 547 13.45 -16.43 -24.47
N ASP A 548 12.54 -15.54 -24.08
CA ASP A 548 12.59 -14.91 -22.77
C ASP A 548 12.09 -15.91 -21.72
N LYS A 549 13.06 -16.58 -21.07
CA LYS A 549 12.84 -17.49 -19.92
C LYS A 549 12.00 -16.87 -18.79
N LYS A 550 11.69 -15.57 -18.83
CA LYS A 550 10.82 -14.88 -17.86
C LYS A 550 9.32 -15.03 -18.15
N LEU A 551 8.92 -15.34 -19.38
CA LEU A 551 7.50 -15.41 -19.79
C LEU A 551 6.96 -16.83 -19.95
N SER A 552 7.82 -17.86 -19.92
CA SER A 552 7.39 -19.26 -19.94
C SER A 552 6.60 -19.63 -18.68
N THR A 553 5.38 -20.17 -18.88
CA THR A 553 4.44 -20.59 -17.81
C THR A 553 4.96 -21.76 -16.98
N PHE A 554 5.84 -22.57 -17.54
CA PHE A 554 6.63 -23.54 -16.81
C PHE A 554 8.06 -23.37 -17.28
N MET A 555 8.95 -23.12 -16.33
CA MET A 555 10.37 -23.16 -16.63
C MET A 555 10.79 -24.62 -16.57
N GLU A 556 11.61 -25.07 -17.50
CA GLU A 556 12.31 -26.35 -17.39
C GLU A 556 13.08 -26.33 -16.07
N ILE A 557 12.49 -26.91 -15.03
CA ILE A 557 13.21 -27.27 -13.82
C ILE A 557 13.67 -28.70 -14.04
N ASP A 558 14.94 -28.97 -13.73
CA ASP A 558 15.42 -30.33 -13.62
C ASP A 558 14.55 -31.04 -12.59
N SER A 559 13.70 -31.95 -13.06
CA SER A 559 12.74 -32.68 -12.23
C SER A 559 13.44 -33.38 -11.07
N GLN A 560 14.68 -33.84 -11.30
CA GLN A 560 15.50 -34.49 -10.29
C GLN A 560 15.93 -33.53 -9.17
N ALA A 561 16.12 -32.25 -9.49
CA ALA A 561 16.48 -31.21 -8.52
C ALA A 561 15.28 -30.66 -7.74
N ALA A 562 14.08 -30.66 -8.33
CA ALA A 562 12.85 -30.19 -7.67
C ALA A 562 12.16 -31.27 -6.83
N PHE A 563 12.17 -32.50 -7.31
CA PHE A 563 11.39 -33.60 -6.74
C PHE A 563 12.26 -34.72 -6.16
N GLY A 564 13.58 -34.67 -6.35
CA GLY A 564 14.49 -35.75 -5.95
C GLY A 564 14.58 -36.84 -7.02
N SER A 565 15.48 -37.80 -6.80
CA SER A 565 15.62 -38.92 -7.73
C SER A 565 14.43 -39.89 -7.61
N SER A 566 14.16 -40.68 -8.66
CA SER A 566 13.11 -41.71 -8.63
C SER A 566 13.30 -42.76 -7.52
N GLU A 567 14.53 -42.87 -6.99
CA GLU A 567 14.89 -43.74 -5.86
C GLU A 567 14.59 -43.09 -4.49
N GLU A 568 14.40 -41.77 -4.44
CA GLU A 568 14.01 -41.03 -3.23
C GLU A 568 12.48 -40.83 -3.14
N ILE A 569 11.79 -40.83 -4.28
CA ILE A 569 10.32 -40.67 -4.38
C ILE A 569 9.59 -42.01 -4.15
N ASN A 570 10.25 -43.15 -4.39
CA ASN A 570 9.77 -44.49 -4.06
C ASN A 570 10.43 -45.03 -2.79
#